data_AF-B3PUG4-F1
#
_entry.id   AF-B3PUG4-F1
#
_cell.length_a   1.000
_cell.length_b   1.000
_cell.length_c   1.000
_cell.angle_alpha   90.00
_cell.angle_beta   90.00
_cell.angle_gamma   90.00
#
_symmetry.space_group_name_H-M   'P 1'
#
loop_
_entity.id
_entity.type
_entity.pdbx_description
1 polymer ?
#
loop_
_entity_poly.entity_id
_entity_poly.type
_entity_poly.pdbx_seq_one_letter_code
_entity_poly.pdbx_strand_id
1 'polypeptide(L)'
;MAILFRVFWSAFFSAVLGSASLAESPTSSGTGFAVTSDGWLLTNAHVVQACKRVEVKGKGDATDPRIDATNDLALVKINAAEPLQPLVFRHAPTRLGEDILAIGFPLATLLSDSVKVTTGNVNALAGLRNDIRYIQISTPIQPGNSGGPVIDRDGFLMGITSATLSKSIADEIGITAQNVNFAIRASVADLFLQSQSITGQSGDRAADQQSISTADLAEKITPSVFQILCYGEEQEQASTKIPSATTNLPAQPAASLIDARGYDAIGFDYRAVKDVSYSGCHEICEGDSQCKAITYNTKHSVCFLKDNVVALIRNSDAVAAYSSSKAADVIMSDFTSYSGIDLPGGDYKSLRGSNYLQCFTACIGDNACKAFSYVPRKSECWLKDMIGRPKATKGVELGIK
;
A
#
# COMPACT_ATOMS: atom_id res chain seq x y z
N MET A 1 41.09 71.00 37.44
CA MET A 1 41.56 69.62 37.73
C MET A 1 40.34 68.73 37.79
N ALA A 2 40.04 67.96 36.72
CA ALA A 2 40.45 66.54 36.57
C ALA A 2 39.62 65.66 37.55
N ILE A 3 38.82 64.64 37.22
CA ILE A 3 38.79 63.55 36.21
C ILE A 3 37.40 62.87 36.35
N LEU A 4 36.57 62.74 35.31
CA LEU A 4 36.24 61.52 34.53
C LEU A 4 35.96 60.24 35.34
N PHE A 5 34.73 59.69 35.28
CA PHE A 5 34.46 58.25 35.07
C PHE A 5 32.99 58.04 34.63
N ARG A 6 32.80 57.60 33.38
CA ARG A 6 31.53 57.09 32.85
C ARG A 6 31.47 55.59 33.10
N VAL A 7 30.42 55.10 33.75
CA VAL A 7 30.11 53.67 33.84
C VAL A 7 29.06 53.34 32.77
N PHE A 8 29.48 52.59 31.75
CA PHE A 8 28.60 51.97 30.76
C PHE A 8 28.11 50.64 31.32
N TRP A 9 26.79 50.51 31.52
CA TRP A 9 26.16 49.24 31.84
C TRP A 9 25.76 48.57 30.51
N SER A 10 26.47 47.50 30.13
CA SER A 10 26.10 46.66 28.99
C SER A 10 25.44 45.39 29.51
N ALA A 11 24.18 45.20 29.15
CA ALA A 11 23.41 44.01 29.46
C ALA A 11 23.89 42.86 28.55
N PHE A 12 24.50 41.84 29.13
CA PHE A 12 24.77 40.57 28.47
C PHE A 12 23.49 39.71 28.55
N PHE A 13 22.70 39.72 27.48
CA PHE A 13 21.64 38.74 27.25
C PHE A 13 22.27 37.54 26.53
N SER A 14 22.65 36.49 27.27
CA SER A 14 23.06 35.22 26.66
C SER A 14 21.81 34.49 26.17
N ALA A 15 21.56 34.55 24.86
CA ALA A 15 20.60 33.69 24.20
C ALA A 15 21.21 32.28 24.08
N VAL A 16 20.76 31.37 24.95
CA VAL A 16 20.97 29.93 24.75
C VAL A 16 20.08 29.51 23.58
N LEU A 17 20.67 29.43 22.39
CA LEU A 17 20.06 28.75 21.25
C LEU A 17 20.06 27.25 21.55
N GLY A 18 18.96 26.78 22.13
CA GLY A 18 18.65 25.36 22.19
C GLY A 18 18.65 24.81 20.76
N SER A 19 19.59 23.91 20.48
CA SER A 19 19.56 23.12 19.25
C SER A 19 18.32 22.24 19.32
N ALA A 20 17.25 22.65 18.64
CA ALA A 20 16.17 21.74 18.31
C ALA A 20 16.76 20.70 17.35
N SER A 21 17.17 19.56 17.91
CA SER A 21 17.35 18.33 17.14
C SER A 21 16.07 18.13 16.34
N LEU A 22 16.10 18.38 15.03
CA LEU A 22 15.08 17.90 14.12
C LEU A 22 15.05 16.38 14.29
N ALA A 23 14.08 15.87 15.04
CA ALA A 23 13.86 14.44 15.16
C ALA A 23 13.68 13.91 13.73
N GLU A 24 14.58 13.02 13.32
CA GLU A 24 14.47 12.36 12.03
C GLU A 24 13.11 11.65 11.99
N SER A 25 12.31 11.93 10.96
CA SER A 25 11.01 11.27 10.79
C SER A 25 11.22 9.93 10.07
N PRO A 26 10.55 8.86 10.50
CA PRO A 26 10.63 7.58 9.81
C PRO A 26 10.06 7.72 8.39
N THR A 27 10.75 7.12 7.43
CA THR A 27 10.37 7.07 6.01
C THR A 27 9.25 6.06 5.75
N SER A 28 9.25 4.95 6.48
CA SER A 28 8.19 3.95 6.47
C SER A 28 8.08 3.28 7.84
N SER A 29 7.01 2.52 8.04
CA SER A 29 6.81 1.74 9.27
C SER A 29 6.07 0.44 9.01
N GLY A 30 6.28 -0.53 9.89
CA GLY A 30 5.64 -1.83 9.86
C GLY A 30 5.49 -2.41 11.26
N THR A 31 5.20 -3.70 11.30
CA THR A 31 5.08 -4.49 12.52
C THR A 31 6.11 -5.61 12.50
N GLY A 32 6.62 -6.00 13.66
CA GLY A 32 7.33 -7.25 13.84
C GLY A 32 7.00 -7.89 15.17
N PHE A 33 7.48 -9.11 15.41
CA PHE A 33 7.22 -9.83 16.65
C PHE A 33 8.39 -10.70 17.07
N ALA A 34 8.51 -10.98 18.37
CA ALA A 34 9.59 -11.79 18.91
C ALA A 34 9.46 -13.26 18.49
N VAL A 35 10.57 -13.82 18.00
CA VAL A 35 10.72 -15.25 17.68
C VAL A 35 11.72 -15.95 18.60
N THR A 36 12.47 -15.19 19.40
CA THR A 36 13.35 -15.70 20.46
C THR A 36 13.29 -14.80 21.69
N SER A 37 13.63 -15.36 22.85
CA SER A 37 13.60 -14.62 24.11
C SER A 37 14.76 -13.63 24.24
N ASP A 38 15.87 -13.87 23.53
CA ASP A 38 17.05 -13.02 23.57
C ASP A 38 16.95 -11.80 22.65
N GLY A 39 15.97 -11.74 21.74
CA GLY A 39 15.61 -10.50 21.04
C GLY A 39 15.64 -10.55 19.51
N TRP A 40 15.56 -11.73 18.89
CA TRP A 40 15.27 -11.81 17.46
C TRP A 40 13.81 -11.50 17.20
N LEU A 41 13.56 -10.57 16.29
CA LEU A 41 12.24 -10.20 15.82
C LEU A 41 12.09 -10.56 14.34
N LEU A 42 10.94 -11.12 13.96
CA LEU A 42 10.56 -11.37 12.57
C LEU A 42 9.65 -10.25 12.06
N THR A 43 9.84 -9.87 10.80
CA THR A 43 9.01 -8.92 10.04
C THR A 43 9.07 -9.23 8.54
N ASN A 44 8.53 -8.35 7.69
CA ASN A 44 8.69 -8.47 6.24
C ASN A 44 9.99 -7.83 5.72
N ALA A 45 10.53 -8.36 4.63
CA ALA A 45 11.73 -7.81 4.00
C ALA A 45 11.52 -6.38 3.54
N HIS A 46 10.40 -6.08 2.87
CA HIS A 46 10.12 -4.73 2.38
C HIS A 46 9.99 -3.67 3.48
N VAL A 47 9.81 -4.07 4.75
CA VAL A 47 9.73 -3.15 5.89
C VAL A 47 11.13 -2.66 6.29
N VAL A 48 12.18 -3.46 6.07
CA VAL A 48 13.53 -3.18 6.60
C VAL A 48 14.62 -3.09 5.53
N GLN A 49 14.41 -3.66 4.34
CA GLN A 49 15.49 -3.88 3.36
C GLN A 49 16.09 -2.59 2.78
N ALA A 50 15.28 -1.54 2.64
CA ALA A 50 15.76 -0.27 2.10
C ALA A 50 16.29 0.65 3.20
N CYS A 51 16.18 0.28 4.47
CA CYS A 51 16.42 1.17 5.60
C CYS A 51 17.91 1.35 5.86
N LYS A 52 18.36 2.60 5.99
CA LYS A 52 19.70 2.90 6.52
C LYS A 52 19.80 2.61 8.01
N ARG A 53 18.70 2.79 8.72
CA ARG A 53 18.57 2.48 10.14
C ARG A 53 17.17 1.93 10.41
N VAL A 54 17.10 0.88 11.22
CA VAL A 54 15.85 0.28 11.68
C VAL A 54 15.75 0.51 13.18
N GLU A 55 14.68 1.16 13.63
CA GLU A 55 14.36 1.31 15.05
C GLU A 55 13.16 0.44 15.41
N VAL A 56 13.25 -0.24 16.56
CA VAL A 56 12.12 -0.89 17.19
C VAL A 56 11.60 0.05 18.28
N LYS A 57 10.40 0.58 18.09
CA LYS A 57 9.86 1.65 18.95
C LYS A 57 9.84 1.21 20.42
N GLY A 58 10.49 1.99 21.27
CA GLY A 58 10.62 1.71 22.70
C GLY A 58 11.62 0.61 23.08
N LYS A 59 12.34 0.04 22.10
CA LYS A 59 13.43 -0.93 22.29
C LYS A 59 14.78 -0.46 21.71
N GLY A 60 14.78 0.58 20.87
CA GLY A 60 15.98 1.17 20.28
C GLY A 60 16.33 0.55 18.93
N ASP A 61 17.58 0.75 18.51
CA ASP A 61 18.01 0.34 17.17
C ASP A 61 18.15 -1.17 17.05
N ALA A 62 17.64 -1.67 15.92
CA ALA A 62 17.83 -3.03 15.47
C ALA A 62 19.20 -3.19 14.79
N THR A 63 19.74 -4.39 14.89
CA THR A 63 21.04 -4.81 14.35
C THR A 63 20.91 -6.16 13.64
N ASP A 64 21.98 -6.60 12.95
CA ASP A 64 22.06 -7.89 12.25
C ASP A 64 20.81 -8.21 11.39
N PRO A 65 20.48 -7.35 10.39
CA PRO A 65 19.36 -7.63 9.50
C PRO A 65 19.67 -8.84 8.62
N ARG A 66 18.80 -9.86 8.68
CA ARG A 66 18.86 -11.04 7.82
C ARG A 66 17.63 -11.04 6.92
N ILE A 67 17.82 -11.04 5.61
CA ILE A 67 16.76 -10.76 4.65
C ILE A 67 16.57 -11.94 3.69
N ASP A 68 15.34 -12.42 3.58
CA ASP A 68 14.85 -13.27 2.49
C ASP A 68 13.86 -12.46 1.64
N ALA A 69 14.41 -11.73 0.67
CA ALA A 69 13.63 -10.90 -0.24
C ALA A 69 12.68 -11.73 -1.13
N THR A 70 13.01 -13.01 -1.39
CA THR A 70 12.19 -13.88 -2.25
C THR A 70 10.85 -14.20 -1.58
N ASN A 71 10.86 -14.41 -0.27
CA ASN A 71 9.66 -14.72 0.51
C ASN A 71 9.12 -13.54 1.31
N ASP A 72 9.68 -12.34 1.12
CA ASP A 72 9.33 -11.11 1.84
C ASP A 72 9.42 -11.28 3.37
N LEU A 73 10.49 -11.90 3.86
CA LEU A 73 10.75 -12.12 5.28
C LEU A 73 12.08 -11.48 5.70
N ALA A 74 12.13 -10.94 6.91
CA ALA A 74 13.36 -10.45 7.50
C ALA A 74 13.41 -10.66 9.01
N LEU A 75 14.62 -10.86 9.52
CA LEU A 75 14.93 -10.88 10.93
C LEU A 75 15.77 -9.67 11.29
N VAL A 76 15.50 -9.10 12.45
CA VAL A 76 16.32 -8.07 13.08
C VAL A 76 16.57 -8.41 14.54
N LYS A 77 17.71 -7.99 15.07
CA LYS A 77 18.10 -8.24 16.45
C LYS A 77 18.03 -6.97 17.28
N ILE A 78 17.38 -7.05 18.44
CA ILE A 78 17.48 -6.03 19.48
C ILE A 78 18.25 -6.55 20.70
N ASN A 79 18.82 -5.62 21.46
CA ASN A 79 19.36 -5.89 22.79
C ASN A 79 18.22 -5.82 23.80
N ALA A 80 17.60 -6.96 24.08
CA ALA A 80 16.50 -7.05 25.03
C ALA A 80 17.05 -6.94 26.46
N ALA A 81 16.65 -5.89 27.20
CA ALA A 81 17.01 -5.73 28.61
C ALA A 81 16.38 -6.82 29.50
N GLU A 82 15.22 -7.33 29.08
CA GLU A 82 14.48 -8.40 29.74
C GLU A 82 14.12 -9.47 28.69
N PRO A 83 14.02 -10.76 29.06
CA PRO A 83 13.63 -11.81 28.13
C PRO A 83 12.28 -11.51 27.45
N LEU A 84 12.27 -11.56 26.12
CA LEU A 84 11.03 -11.43 25.35
C LEU A 84 10.22 -12.73 25.42
N GLN A 85 8.93 -12.63 25.12
CA GLN A 85 8.05 -13.78 24.94
C GLN A 85 7.96 -14.10 23.44
N PRO A 86 8.54 -15.22 22.97
CA PRO A 86 8.45 -15.59 21.57
C PRO A 86 7.03 -16.06 21.22
N LEU A 87 6.59 -15.79 20.00
CA LEU A 87 5.40 -16.47 19.49
C LEU A 87 5.70 -17.92 19.13
N VAL A 88 4.73 -18.79 19.40
CA VAL A 88 4.82 -20.22 19.12
C VAL A 88 4.21 -20.49 17.75
N PHE A 89 4.98 -21.09 16.85
CA PHE A 89 4.56 -21.46 15.51
C PHE A 89 3.62 -22.65 15.58
N ARG A 90 2.54 -22.59 14.80
CA ARG A 90 1.61 -23.72 14.68
C ARG A 90 2.24 -24.83 13.85
N HIS A 91 2.16 -26.07 14.33
CA HIS A 91 2.62 -27.23 13.57
C HIS A 91 1.52 -27.81 12.67
N ALA A 92 0.29 -27.86 13.17
CA ALA A 92 -0.86 -28.36 12.44
C ALA A 92 -1.18 -27.51 11.19
N PRO A 93 -1.64 -28.14 10.09
CA PRO A 93 -1.98 -27.44 8.88
C PRO A 93 -3.16 -26.48 9.09
N THR A 94 -3.09 -25.31 8.46
CA THR A 94 -4.17 -24.33 8.38
C THR A 94 -5.39 -24.91 7.67
N ARG A 95 -6.60 -24.64 8.19
CA ARG A 95 -7.87 -25.04 7.55
C ARG A 95 -8.68 -23.82 7.10
N LEU A 96 -9.51 -24.01 6.08
CA LEU A 96 -10.47 -23.00 5.64
C LEU A 96 -11.47 -22.69 6.76
N GLY A 97 -11.82 -21.41 6.90
CA GLY A 97 -12.78 -20.94 7.89
C GLY A 97 -12.24 -20.87 9.33
N GLU A 98 -10.96 -21.16 9.58
CA GLU A 98 -10.38 -20.96 10.91
C GLU A 98 -10.38 -19.48 11.28
N ASP A 99 -10.91 -19.18 12.46
CA ASP A 99 -10.88 -17.86 13.08
C ASP A 99 -9.43 -17.44 13.37
N ILE A 100 -9.13 -16.18 13.05
CA ILE A 100 -7.82 -15.59 13.25
C ILE A 100 -7.91 -14.21 13.90
N LEU A 101 -6.81 -13.83 14.55
CA LEU A 101 -6.52 -12.45 14.93
C LEU A 101 -5.27 -11.98 14.17
N ALA A 102 -5.32 -10.77 13.63
CA ALA A 102 -4.14 -10.08 13.12
C ALA A 102 -3.84 -8.87 14.02
N ILE A 103 -2.57 -8.72 14.40
CA ILE A 103 -2.10 -7.74 15.37
C ILE A 103 -1.00 -6.89 14.73
N GLY A 104 -1.08 -5.56 14.87
CA GLY A 104 -0.05 -4.68 14.35
C GLY A 104 -0.27 -3.21 14.62
N PHE A 105 0.48 -2.38 13.90
CA PHE A 105 0.52 -0.92 14.05
C PHE A 105 0.10 -0.21 12.75
N PRO A 106 -1.15 -0.42 12.26
CA PRO A 106 -1.61 0.20 11.03
C PRO A 106 -1.71 1.72 11.21
N LEU A 107 -1.25 2.45 10.19
CA LEU A 107 -1.35 3.91 10.07
C LEU A 107 -0.90 4.65 11.34
N ALA A 108 0.12 4.15 12.05
CA ALA A 108 0.55 4.68 13.35
C ALA A 108 1.07 6.13 13.31
N THR A 109 1.33 6.68 12.12
CA THR A 109 1.66 8.10 11.89
C THR A 109 0.42 8.98 11.70
N LEU A 110 -0.76 8.40 11.41
CA LEU A 110 -2.03 9.10 11.18
C LEU A 110 -3.08 8.84 12.26
N LEU A 111 -3.02 7.68 12.93
CA LEU A 111 -3.91 7.24 14.00
C LEU A 111 -3.15 7.16 15.33
N SER A 112 -3.80 6.64 16.38
CA SER A 112 -3.11 6.32 17.64
C SER A 112 -1.91 5.40 17.38
N ASP A 113 -0.85 5.58 18.14
CA ASP A 113 0.37 4.78 18.06
C ASP A 113 0.32 3.47 18.88
N SER A 114 -0.84 3.14 19.45
CA SER A 114 -1.06 1.87 20.15
C SER A 114 -1.07 0.68 19.18
N VAL A 115 -1.01 -0.54 19.72
CA VAL A 115 -1.31 -1.73 18.92
C VAL A 115 -2.78 -1.73 18.49
N LYS A 116 -3.10 -2.32 17.33
CA LYS A 116 -4.46 -2.63 16.92
C LYS A 116 -4.62 -4.11 16.66
N VAL A 117 -5.81 -4.60 16.99
CA VAL A 117 -6.19 -6.01 16.83
C VAL A 117 -7.41 -6.06 15.93
N THR A 118 -7.34 -6.95 14.95
CA THR A 118 -8.41 -7.17 13.97
C THR A 118 -8.72 -8.65 13.88
N THR A 119 -9.98 -8.99 13.67
CA THR A 119 -10.45 -10.38 13.60
C THR A 119 -10.94 -10.73 12.22
N GLY A 120 -10.83 -12.00 11.85
CA GLY A 120 -11.35 -12.53 10.60
C GLY A 120 -11.20 -14.05 10.57
N ASN A 121 -11.11 -14.61 9.38
CA ASN A 121 -10.91 -16.02 9.14
C ASN A 121 -10.01 -16.28 7.92
N VAL A 122 -9.61 -17.54 7.76
CA VAL A 122 -8.90 -18.02 6.57
C VAL A 122 -9.90 -18.27 5.43
N ASN A 123 -9.79 -17.49 4.36
CA ASN A 123 -10.64 -17.57 3.17
C ASN A 123 -10.11 -18.54 2.12
N ALA A 124 -8.78 -18.64 1.98
CA ALA A 124 -8.13 -19.54 1.02
C ALA A 124 -6.78 -20.03 1.54
N LEU A 125 -6.40 -21.24 1.10
CA LEU A 125 -5.11 -21.87 1.41
C LEU A 125 -4.03 -21.58 0.36
N ALA A 126 -4.22 -20.55 -0.46
CA ALA A 126 -3.19 -20.09 -1.39
C ALA A 126 -3.37 -18.59 -1.63
N GLY A 127 -2.29 -17.94 -2.03
CA GLY A 127 -2.29 -16.57 -2.48
C GLY A 127 -2.65 -16.43 -3.96
N LEU A 128 -2.25 -15.29 -4.52
CA LEU A 128 -2.41 -14.98 -5.93
C LEU A 128 -1.85 -16.09 -6.82
N ARG A 129 -2.56 -16.43 -7.91
CA ARG A 129 -2.14 -17.44 -8.91
C ARG A 129 -1.77 -18.80 -8.27
N ASN A 130 -2.44 -19.18 -7.17
CA ASN A 130 -2.19 -20.40 -6.41
C ASN A 130 -0.80 -20.48 -5.75
N ASP A 131 -0.19 -19.34 -5.42
CA ASP A 131 1.05 -19.34 -4.65
C ASP A 131 0.83 -19.91 -3.24
N ILE A 132 1.36 -21.10 -3.00
CA ILE A 132 1.17 -21.87 -1.77
C ILE A 132 1.92 -21.28 -0.57
N ARG A 133 2.81 -20.31 -0.77
CA ARG A 133 3.53 -19.64 0.32
C ARG A 133 2.62 -18.77 1.18
N TYR A 134 1.43 -18.42 0.66
CA TYR A 134 0.49 -17.52 1.30
C TYR A 134 -0.81 -18.22 1.69
N ILE A 135 -1.53 -17.57 2.60
CA ILE A 135 -2.95 -17.80 2.90
C ILE A 135 -3.72 -16.51 2.63
N GLN A 136 -4.96 -16.63 2.17
CA GLN A 136 -5.87 -15.49 2.06
C GLN A 136 -6.69 -15.38 3.35
N ILE A 137 -6.79 -14.17 3.87
CA ILE A 137 -7.48 -13.83 5.11
C ILE A 137 -8.54 -12.74 4.86
N SER A 138 -9.63 -12.78 5.63
CA SER A 138 -10.68 -11.76 5.58
C SER A 138 -10.40 -10.53 6.44
N THR A 139 -9.43 -10.62 7.35
CA THR A 139 -9.14 -9.58 8.33
C THR A 139 -8.76 -8.25 7.65
N PRO A 140 -9.26 -7.09 8.09
CA PRO A 140 -8.86 -5.79 7.55
C PRO A 140 -7.37 -5.51 7.78
N ILE A 141 -6.61 -5.38 6.69
CA ILE A 141 -5.18 -5.05 6.71
C ILE A 141 -4.95 -3.68 6.05
N GLN A 142 -4.06 -2.87 6.65
CA GLN A 142 -3.67 -1.54 6.15
C GLN A 142 -2.15 -1.38 6.20
N PRO A 143 -1.58 -0.38 5.51
CA PRO A 143 -0.17 -0.02 5.66
C PRO A 143 0.21 0.13 7.15
N GLY A 144 1.32 -0.49 7.55
CA GLY A 144 1.77 -0.62 8.94
C GLY A 144 1.51 -2.00 9.57
N ASN A 145 0.57 -2.79 9.04
CA ASN A 145 0.38 -4.18 9.48
C ASN A 145 1.39 -5.16 8.89
N SER A 146 2.11 -4.80 7.82
CA SER A 146 3.15 -5.63 7.22
C SER A 146 4.14 -6.13 8.27
N GLY A 147 4.37 -7.43 8.29
CA GLY A 147 5.25 -8.12 9.25
C GLY A 147 4.57 -8.48 10.57
N GLY A 148 3.30 -8.10 10.78
CA GLY A 148 2.54 -8.42 11.99
C GLY A 148 2.00 -9.86 12.01
N PRO A 149 1.88 -10.48 13.19
CA PRO A 149 1.48 -11.87 13.31
C PRO A 149 -0.02 -12.06 13.02
N VAL A 150 -0.33 -13.18 12.38
CA VAL A 150 -1.67 -13.76 12.26
C VAL A 150 -1.71 -15.02 13.12
N ILE A 151 -2.57 -15.02 14.14
CA ILE A 151 -2.66 -16.09 15.15
C ILE A 151 -4.03 -16.77 15.12
N ASP A 152 -4.08 -18.05 15.49
CA ASP A 152 -5.34 -18.74 15.76
C ASP A 152 -5.91 -18.41 17.15
N ARG A 153 -7.09 -18.96 17.44
CA ARG A 153 -7.79 -18.85 18.74
C ARG A 153 -7.03 -19.46 19.93
N ASP A 154 -6.04 -20.31 19.66
CA ASP A 154 -5.23 -20.96 20.69
C ASP A 154 -3.92 -20.20 20.96
N GLY A 155 -3.63 -19.18 20.15
CA GLY A 155 -2.49 -18.28 20.25
C GLY A 155 -1.24 -18.78 19.53
N PHE A 156 -1.39 -19.71 18.60
CA PHE A 156 -0.31 -20.14 17.74
C PHE A 156 -0.25 -19.29 16.47
N LEU A 157 0.97 -18.96 16.05
CA LEU A 157 1.24 -18.22 14.82
C LEU A 157 0.92 -19.08 13.60
N MET A 158 0.03 -18.58 12.75
CA MET A 158 -0.37 -19.20 11.49
C MET A 158 0.24 -18.49 10.27
N GLY A 159 0.53 -17.20 10.38
CA GLY A 159 1.13 -16.44 9.29
C GLY A 159 1.60 -15.05 9.66
N ILE A 160 2.18 -14.37 8.67
CA ILE A 160 2.76 -13.04 8.77
C ILE A 160 2.07 -12.15 7.74
N THR A 161 1.39 -11.11 8.20
CA THR A 161 0.63 -10.20 7.34
C THR A 161 1.52 -9.55 6.29
N SER A 162 1.11 -9.54 5.02
CA SER A 162 1.80 -8.79 3.95
C SER A 162 0.84 -7.78 3.33
N ALA A 163 0.91 -6.52 3.78
CA ALA A 163 0.08 -5.45 3.23
C ALA A 163 0.52 -5.06 1.81
N THR A 164 1.81 -5.28 1.47
CA THR A 164 2.33 -5.06 0.11
C THR A 164 1.74 -6.04 -0.89
N LEU A 165 1.54 -7.32 -0.53
CA LEU A 165 0.86 -8.25 -1.42
C LEU A 165 -0.61 -7.85 -1.62
N SER A 166 -1.33 -7.52 -0.53
CA SER A 166 -2.69 -6.98 -0.63
C SER A 166 -2.77 -5.73 -1.51
N LYS A 167 -1.79 -4.81 -1.37
CA LYS A 167 -1.68 -3.60 -2.18
C LYS A 167 -1.34 -3.91 -3.64
N SER A 168 -0.35 -4.76 -3.90
CA SER A 168 0.04 -5.17 -5.26
C SER A 168 -1.09 -5.85 -6.01
N ILE A 169 -1.93 -6.60 -5.28
CA ILE A 169 -3.14 -7.19 -5.83
C ILE A 169 -4.17 -6.11 -6.09
N ALA A 170 -4.42 -5.21 -5.14
CA ALA A 170 -5.30 -4.06 -5.37
C ALA A 170 -4.83 -3.19 -6.56
N ASP A 171 -3.52 -3.08 -6.76
CA ASP A 171 -2.86 -2.37 -7.86
C ASP A 171 -2.96 -3.16 -9.18
N GLU A 172 -2.80 -4.49 -9.18
CA GLU A 172 -2.91 -5.39 -10.36
C GLU A 172 -4.37 -5.55 -10.81
N ILE A 173 -5.29 -5.73 -9.87
CA ILE A 173 -6.73 -5.92 -10.14
C ILE A 173 -7.49 -4.59 -10.24
N GLY A 174 -6.84 -3.48 -9.87
CA GLY A 174 -7.40 -2.12 -9.96
C GLY A 174 -8.61 -1.86 -9.04
N ILE A 175 -8.88 -2.74 -8.07
CA ILE A 175 -9.92 -2.56 -7.04
C ILE A 175 -9.36 -2.92 -5.68
N THR A 176 -9.65 -2.12 -4.66
CA THR A 176 -9.45 -2.55 -3.27
C THR A 176 -10.50 -3.61 -2.96
N ALA A 177 -10.14 -4.88 -3.18
CA ALA A 177 -10.99 -6.00 -2.84
C ALA A 177 -11.15 -6.06 -1.31
N GLN A 178 -12.35 -5.71 -0.84
CA GLN A 178 -12.68 -5.76 0.59
C GLN A 178 -12.55 -7.20 1.09
N ASN A 179 -11.88 -7.38 2.24
CA ASN A 179 -11.65 -8.70 2.85
C ASN A 179 -10.82 -9.67 2.00
N VAL A 180 -9.99 -9.15 1.09
CA VAL A 180 -9.00 -9.93 0.34
C VAL A 180 -7.62 -9.47 0.77
N ASN A 181 -7.12 -10.09 1.84
CA ASN A 181 -5.79 -9.83 2.37
C ASN A 181 -4.98 -11.11 2.43
N PHE A 182 -3.66 -10.97 2.58
CA PHE A 182 -2.75 -12.10 2.53
C PHE A 182 -1.79 -12.11 3.71
N ALA A 183 -1.44 -13.33 4.12
CA ALA A 183 -0.36 -13.58 5.06
C ALA A 183 0.57 -14.67 4.51
N ILE A 184 1.88 -14.48 4.68
CA ILE A 184 2.90 -15.50 4.44
C ILE A 184 2.68 -16.59 5.48
N ARG A 185 2.70 -17.87 5.09
CA ARG A 185 2.50 -18.99 6.01
C ARG A 185 3.61 -19.05 7.05
N ALA A 186 3.24 -19.37 8.30
CA ALA A 186 4.20 -19.57 9.38
C ALA A 186 5.25 -20.64 9.04
N SER A 187 4.90 -21.66 8.25
CA SER A 187 5.85 -22.68 7.80
C SER A 187 6.96 -22.13 6.90
N VAL A 188 6.69 -21.10 6.10
CA VAL A 188 7.71 -20.44 5.27
C VAL A 188 8.67 -19.65 6.17
N ALA A 189 8.14 -18.98 7.18
CA ALA A 189 8.94 -18.29 8.18
C ALA A 189 9.78 -19.23 9.04
N ASP A 190 9.23 -20.39 9.44
CA ASP A 190 9.98 -21.40 10.20
C ASP A 190 11.18 -21.93 9.40
N LEU A 191 11.00 -22.23 8.10
CA LEU A 191 12.11 -22.59 7.21
C LEU A 191 13.17 -21.48 7.12
N PHE A 192 12.75 -20.22 7.09
CA PHE A 192 13.66 -19.10 7.11
C PHE A 192 14.44 -19.03 8.43
N LEU A 193 13.79 -19.15 9.60
CA LEU A 193 14.48 -19.20 10.91
C LEU A 193 15.54 -20.30 10.95
N GLN A 194 15.19 -21.51 10.50
CA GLN A 194 16.09 -22.65 10.46
C GLN A 194 17.31 -22.38 9.55
N SER A 195 17.10 -21.77 8.38
CA SER A 195 18.19 -21.38 7.47
C SER A 195 19.17 -20.39 8.11
N GLN A 196 18.70 -19.60 9.07
CA GLN A 196 19.48 -18.61 9.83
C GLN A 196 20.01 -19.17 11.15
N SER A 197 19.90 -20.48 11.38
CA SER A 197 20.29 -21.14 12.64
C SER A 197 19.60 -20.57 13.89
N ILE A 198 18.37 -20.08 13.72
CA ILE A 198 17.52 -19.58 14.81
C ILE A 198 16.45 -20.62 15.08
N THR A 199 16.32 -21.04 16.33
CA THR A 199 15.32 -22.04 16.74
C THR A 199 14.07 -21.34 17.25
N GLY A 200 12.99 -21.42 16.47
CA GLY A 200 11.66 -20.99 16.90
C GLY A 200 11.00 -22.00 17.83
N GLN A 201 9.97 -21.56 18.56
CA GLN A 201 9.11 -22.45 19.32
C GLN A 201 7.98 -22.94 18.40
N SER A 202 7.66 -24.22 18.43
CA SER A 202 6.53 -24.79 17.69
C SER A 202 5.63 -25.59 18.62
N GLY A 203 4.33 -25.61 18.35
CA GLY A 203 3.34 -26.32 19.15
C GLY A 203 1.97 -26.38 18.50
N ASP A 204 1.09 -27.17 19.11
CA ASP A 204 -0.31 -27.30 18.73
C ASP A 204 -1.19 -27.27 19.98
N ARG A 205 -2.48 -27.04 19.76
CA ARG A 205 -3.51 -27.05 20.80
C ARG A 205 -3.49 -28.37 21.59
N ALA A 206 -3.45 -28.29 22.92
CA ALA A 206 -3.68 -29.44 23.77
C ALA A 206 -5.17 -29.84 23.78
N ALA A 207 -5.46 -31.14 23.89
CA ALA A 207 -6.83 -31.67 23.80
C ALA A 207 -7.80 -31.09 24.87
N ASP A 208 -7.27 -30.63 25.99
CA ASP A 208 -7.98 -30.05 27.13
C ASP A 208 -7.92 -28.51 27.19
N GLN A 209 -7.26 -27.86 26.24
CA GLN A 209 -7.11 -26.41 26.22
C GLN A 209 -8.47 -25.72 26.01
N GLN A 210 -8.83 -24.82 26.93
CA GLN A 210 -10.05 -24.02 26.83
C GLN A 210 -9.88 -22.89 25.79
N SER A 211 -10.98 -22.52 25.14
CA SER A 211 -11.00 -21.38 24.20
C SER A 211 -10.73 -20.08 24.95
N ILE A 212 -9.72 -19.34 24.50
CA ILE A 212 -9.41 -18.01 25.02
C ILE A 212 -10.29 -16.98 24.32
N SER A 213 -10.78 -15.96 25.04
CA SER A 213 -11.53 -14.88 24.41
C SER A 213 -10.63 -14.05 23.48
N THR A 214 -11.21 -13.32 22.52
CA THR A 214 -10.42 -12.42 21.65
C THR A 214 -9.61 -11.40 22.47
N ALA A 215 -10.18 -10.89 23.56
CA ALA A 215 -9.56 -9.87 24.41
C ALA A 215 -8.37 -10.45 25.19
N ASP A 216 -8.57 -11.57 25.87
CA ASP A 216 -7.50 -12.21 26.65
C ASP A 216 -6.36 -12.68 25.74
N LEU A 217 -6.70 -13.14 24.53
CA LEU A 217 -5.70 -13.52 23.53
C LEU A 217 -4.89 -12.30 23.04
N ALA A 218 -5.56 -11.17 22.80
CA ALA A 218 -4.89 -9.93 22.45
C ALA A 218 -3.93 -9.46 23.56
N GLU A 219 -4.36 -9.51 24.83
CA GLU A 219 -3.54 -9.16 25.99
C GLU A 219 -2.32 -10.09 26.12
N LYS A 220 -2.49 -11.39 25.86
CA LYS A 220 -1.41 -12.37 25.88
C LYS A 220 -0.34 -12.12 24.81
N ILE A 221 -0.77 -11.74 23.59
CA ILE A 221 0.12 -11.72 22.42
C ILE A 221 0.77 -10.35 22.20
N THR A 222 0.04 -9.27 22.46
CA THR A 222 0.51 -7.87 22.23
C THR A 222 1.89 -7.56 22.79
N PRO A 223 2.29 -8.01 24.00
CA PRO A 223 3.64 -7.74 24.54
C PRO A 223 4.80 -8.27 23.69
N SER A 224 4.51 -9.19 22.77
CA SER A 224 5.46 -9.82 21.86
C SER A 224 5.52 -9.13 20.49
N VAL A 225 4.68 -8.11 20.26
CA VAL A 225 4.50 -7.43 18.96
C VAL A 225 5.00 -5.99 19.07
N PHE A 226 5.81 -5.57 18.11
CA PHE A 226 6.54 -4.30 18.13
C PHE A 226 6.33 -3.50 16.86
N GLN A 227 6.31 -2.17 16.98
CA GLN A 227 6.34 -1.28 15.84
C GLN A 227 7.78 -1.14 15.34
N ILE A 228 7.96 -1.33 14.03
CA ILE A 228 9.25 -1.17 13.35
C ILE A 228 9.22 0.12 12.55
N LEU A 229 10.27 0.93 12.69
CA LEU A 229 10.43 2.23 12.05
C LEU A 229 11.67 2.20 11.15
N CYS A 230 11.50 2.63 9.91
CA CYS A 230 12.55 2.66 8.90
C CYS A 230 13.04 4.10 8.67
N TYR A 231 14.35 4.31 8.76
CA TYR A 231 14.99 5.61 8.57
C TYR A 231 15.96 5.56 7.39
N GLY A 232 15.75 6.48 6.43
CA GLY A 232 16.52 6.61 5.20
C GLY A 232 16.33 5.45 4.22
N GLU A 233 16.25 5.74 2.92
CA GLU A 233 16.24 4.72 1.86
C GLU A 233 17.60 4.67 1.16
N GLU A 234 18.17 3.48 0.93
CA GLU A 234 19.28 3.30 -0.02
C GLU A 234 18.73 3.36 -1.45
N GLN A 235 19.10 4.41 -2.18
CA GLN A 235 18.84 4.47 -3.62
C GLN A 235 19.78 3.51 -4.34
N GLU A 236 19.23 2.43 -4.88
CA GLU A 236 19.96 1.49 -5.72
C GLU A 236 20.33 2.17 -7.06
N GLN A 237 21.60 2.56 -7.20
CA GLN A 237 22.18 3.09 -8.44
C GLN A 237 22.95 2.03 -9.21
N ALA A 238 22.51 1.72 -10.43
CA ALA A 238 23.36 1.31 -11.56
C ALA A 238 22.66 1.72 -12.88
N SER A 239 22.96 2.90 -13.44
CA SER A 239 23.94 3.17 -14.53
C SER A 239 23.30 3.01 -15.94
N THR A 240 23.28 3.97 -16.87
CA THR A 240 24.19 5.09 -17.20
C THR A 240 23.45 6.30 -17.80
N LYS A 241 23.74 7.53 -17.35
CA LYS A 241 23.60 8.75 -18.17
C LYS A 241 24.87 9.61 -18.08
N ILE A 242 25.34 10.04 -19.24
CA ILE A 242 26.56 10.82 -19.53
C ILE A 242 26.45 12.24 -18.91
N PRO A 243 27.57 12.87 -18.49
CA PRO A 243 27.53 14.01 -17.58
C PRO A 243 27.25 15.33 -18.28
N SER A 244 26.42 16.16 -17.64
CA SER A 244 26.30 17.58 -17.96
C SER A 244 26.57 18.39 -16.69
N ALA A 245 27.38 19.42 -16.88
CA ALA A 245 28.13 20.14 -15.86
C ALA A 245 27.30 20.91 -14.82
N THR A 246 27.98 21.15 -13.71
CA THR A 246 27.64 21.97 -12.55
C THR A 246 27.06 23.32 -12.94
N THR A 247 25.87 23.67 -12.44
CA THR A 247 25.56 25.05 -12.02
C THR A 247 24.43 25.08 -10.98
N ASN A 248 24.72 25.83 -9.92
CA ASN A 248 23.95 26.22 -8.74
C ASN A 248 22.40 26.21 -8.83
N LEU A 249 21.77 25.76 -7.72
CA LEU A 249 20.34 25.90 -7.43
C LEU A 249 19.85 27.34 -7.60
N PRO A 250 18.65 27.51 -8.19
CA PRO A 250 17.47 27.89 -7.39
C PRO A 250 16.38 26.81 -7.40
N ALA A 251 15.44 26.92 -6.46
CA ALA A 251 14.33 26.00 -6.18
C ALA A 251 13.76 25.24 -7.40
N GLN A 252 13.65 23.91 -7.29
CA GLN A 252 12.99 23.09 -8.32
C GLN A 252 11.49 23.45 -8.43
N PRO A 253 10.94 23.53 -9.66
CA PRO A 253 9.53 23.74 -9.89
C PRO A 253 8.71 22.53 -9.45
N ALA A 254 7.46 22.77 -9.05
CA ALA A 254 6.47 21.74 -8.79
C ALA A 254 6.44 20.70 -9.92
N ALA A 255 6.15 19.44 -9.58
CA ALA A 255 6.11 18.34 -10.53
C ALA A 255 5.21 18.68 -11.74
N SER A 256 5.83 19.03 -12.87
CA SER A 256 5.09 19.34 -14.09
C SER A 256 4.23 18.14 -14.51
N LEU A 257 2.97 18.39 -14.86
CA LEU A 257 2.12 17.37 -15.47
C LEU A 257 2.51 17.21 -16.95
N ILE A 258 2.43 15.98 -17.44
CA ILE A 258 2.59 15.60 -18.83
C ILE A 258 1.19 15.52 -19.45
N ASP A 259 0.95 16.31 -20.49
CA ASP A 259 -0.31 16.30 -21.22
C ASP A 259 -0.44 15.06 -22.12
N ALA A 260 -1.59 14.41 -22.04
CA ALA A 260 -2.03 13.33 -22.91
C ALA A 260 -3.40 13.68 -23.53
N ARG A 261 -3.36 14.42 -24.63
CA ARG A 261 -4.56 14.82 -25.39
C ARG A 261 -5.24 13.64 -26.07
N GLY A 262 -6.57 13.56 -25.97
CA GLY A 262 -7.35 12.44 -26.52
C GLY A 262 -7.26 11.16 -25.69
N TYR A 263 -6.81 11.29 -24.43
CA TYR A 263 -6.75 10.21 -23.48
C TYR A 263 -7.55 10.56 -22.22
N ASP A 264 -8.13 9.53 -21.63
CA ASP A 264 -8.64 9.53 -20.28
C ASP A 264 -7.61 8.89 -19.34
N ALA A 265 -7.36 9.51 -18.20
CA ALA A 265 -6.50 8.97 -17.16
C ALA A 265 -7.32 8.04 -16.28
N ILE A 266 -6.87 6.80 -16.15
CA ILE A 266 -7.54 5.80 -15.34
C ILE A 266 -6.94 5.83 -13.94
N GLY A 267 -7.79 6.20 -12.99
CA GLY A 267 -7.48 6.40 -11.58
C GLY A 267 -8.75 6.79 -10.83
N PHE A 268 -8.68 6.87 -9.50
CA PHE A 268 -9.83 7.27 -8.69
C PHE A 268 -9.97 8.79 -8.66
N ASP A 269 -11.16 9.28 -8.98
CA ASP A 269 -11.50 10.69 -8.88
C ASP A 269 -11.83 11.04 -7.43
N TYR A 270 -10.89 11.68 -6.72
CA TYR A 270 -11.19 12.15 -5.36
C TYR A 270 -11.99 13.46 -5.37
N ARG A 271 -11.95 14.21 -6.48
CA ARG A 271 -12.66 15.48 -6.62
C ARG A 271 -13.00 15.79 -8.08
N ALA A 272 -14.24 16.26 -8.31
CA ALA A 272 -14.67 16.79 -9.59
C ALA A 272 -14.96 18.29 -9.49
N VAL A 273 -14.44 19.08 -10.43
CA VAL A 273 -14.64 20.53 -10.54
C VAL A 273 -15.36 20.83 -11.85
N LYS A 274 -16.52 21.48 -11.76
CA LYS A 274 -17.35 21.85 -12.92
C LYS A 274 -17.06 23.27 -13.36
N ASP A 275 -17.42 23.57 -14.60
CA ASP A 275 -17.36 24.92 -15.19
C ASP A 275 -15.94 25.53 -15.13
N VAL A 276 -14.92 24.67 -15.30
CA VAL A 276 -13.50 25.05 -15.27
C VAL A 276 -12.89 24.85 -16.66
N SER A 277 -11.88 25.64 -17.03
CA SER A 277 -11.10 25.39 -18.25
C SER A 277 -10.08 24.26 -18.03
N TYR A 278 -9.52 23.73 -19.11
CA TYR A 278 -8.42 22.77 -19.02
C TYR A 278 -7.20 23.35 -18.27
N SER A 279 -6.83 24.60 -18.54
CA SER A 279 -5.74 25.28 -17.84
C SER A 279 -6.05 25.45 -16.35
N GLY A 280 -7.28 25.81 -16.00
CA GLY A 280 -7.69 25.89 -14.59
C GLY A 280 -7.68 24.53 -13.89
N CYS A 281 -8.04 23.46 -14.61
CA CYS A 281 -7.93 22.08 -14.10
C CYS A 281 -6.47 21.71 -13.78
N HIS A 282 -5.54 22.13 -14.64
CA HIS A 282 -4.10 21.95 -14.45
C HIS A 282 -3.58 22.72 -13.24
N GLU A 283 -3.91 24.01 -13.12
CA GLU A 283 -3.52 24.87 -11.99
C GLU A 283 -4.05 24.35 -10.65
N ILE A 284 -5.29 23.86 -10.62
CA ILE A 284 -5.87 23.25 -9.41
C ILE A 284 -5.08 22.00 -9.01
N CYS A 285 -4.70 21.16 -9.98
CA CYS A 285 -3.92 19.96 -9.70
C CYS A 285 -2.50 20.28 -9.23
N GLU A 286 -1.81 21.22 -9.87
CA GLU A 286 -0.46 21.63 -9.47
C GLU A 286 -0.43 22.30 -8.09
N GLY A 287 -1.51 23.00 -7.71
CA GLY A 287 -1.71 23.56 -6.38
C GLY A 287 -2.13 22.56 -5.31
N ASP A 288 -2.42 21.31 -5.69
CA ASP A 288 -2.88 20.25 -4.80
C ASP A 288 -1.83 19.14 -4.69
N SER A 289 -1.15 19.07 -3.54
CA SER A 289 -0.11 18.07 -3.30
C SER A 289 -0.57 16.61 -3.41
N GLN A 290 -1.87 16.35 -3.24
CA GLN A 290 -2.47 15.03 -3.41
C GLN A 290 -2.66 14.71 -4.90
N CYS A 291 -2.84 15.70 -5.76
CA CYS A 291 -3.09 15.48 -7.18
C CYS A 291 -1.87 14.88 -7.89
N LYS A 292 -2.08 13.77 -8.57
CA LYS A 292 -1.09 13.11 -9.44
C LYS A 292 -1.55 13.00 -10.87
N ALA A 293 -2.84 13.18 -11.16
CA ALA A 293 -3.37 13.26 -12.51
C ALA A 293 -4.71 13.97 -12.58
N ILE A 294 -5.09 14.35 -13.79
CA ILE A 294 -6.39 14.90 -14.14
C ILE A 294 -6.95 14.19 -15.38
N THR A 295 -8.27 14.11 -15.44
CA THR A 295 -9.01 13.94 -16.70
C THR A 295 -9.91 15.15 -16.85
N TYR A 296 -9.82 15.84 -17.98
CA TYR A 296 -10.71 16.94 -18.33
C TYR A 296 -11.66 16.52 -19.45
N ASN A 297 -12.96 16.59 -19.20
CA ASN A 297 -13.98 16.36 -20.20
C ASN A 297 -14.22 17.63 -21.04
N THR A 298 -13.88 17.57 -22.32
CA THR A 298 -13.92 18.73 -23.23
C THR A 298 -15.35 19.15 -23.61
N LYS A 299 -16.30 18.22 -23.53
CA LYS A 299 -17.70 18.43 -23.91
C LYS A 299 -18.54 19.06 -22.80
N HIS A 300 -18.19 18.76 -21.55
CA HIS A 300 -18.95 19.16 -20.37
C HIS A 300 -18.21 20.15 -19.47
N SER A 301 -16.97 20.50 -19.79
CA SER A 301 -16.12 21.40 -19.00
C SER A 301 -15.99 20.97 -17.54
N VAL A 302 -15.75 19.68 -17.34
CA VAL A 302 -15.59 19.07 -16.01
C VAL A 302 -14.17 18.51 -15.87
N CYS A 303 -13.50 18.89 -14.80
CA CYS A 303 -12.19 18.41 -14.39
C CYS A 303 -12.34 17.35 -13.31
N PHE A 304 -11.67 16.22 -13.47
CA PHE A 304 -11.63 15.12 -12.52
C PHE A 304 -10.20 14.96 -12.00
N LEU A 305 -9.98 15.36 -10.75
CA LEU A 305 -8.68 15.30 -10.06
C LEU A 305 -8.48 13.91 -9.45
N LYS A 306 -7.28 13.37 -9.63
CA LYS A 306 -6.91 12.01 -9.23
C LYS A 306 -5.62 12.04 -8.44
N ASP A 307 -5.57 11.25 -7.37
CA ASP A 307 -4.41 11.13 -6.51
C ASP A 307 -3.43 10.04 -6.98
N ASN A 308 -3.79 9.34 -8.05
CA ASN A 308 -2.96 8.40 -8.77
C ASN A 308 -3.38 8.30 -10.24
N VAL A 309 -2.51 7.75 -11.08
CA VAL A 309 -2.82 7.37 -12.47
C VAL A 309 -2.17 6.03 -12.78
N VAL A 310 -2.95 5.14 -13.37
CA VAL A 310 -2.53 3.75 -13.64
C VAL A 310 -2.39 3.51 -15.14
N ALA A 311 -3.31 4.07 -15.93
CA ALA A 311 -3.29 3.90 -17.39
C ALA A 311 -3.89 5.11 -18.10
N LEU A 312 -3.60 5.22 -19.39
CA LEU A 312 -4.23 6.15 -20.30
C LEU A 312 -5.00 5.36 -21.37
N ILE A 313 -6.28 5.66 -21.51
CA ILE A 313 -7.20 5.03 -22.46
C ILE A 313 -7.61 6.06 -23.50
N ARG A 314 -7.71 5.67 -24.78
CA ARG A 314 -8.15 6.60 -25.82
C ARG A 314 -9.58 7.05 -25.58
N ASN A 315 -9.80 8.36 -25.58
CA ASN A 315 -11.12 8.97 -25.46
C ASN A 315 -11.10 10.35 -26.13
N SER A 316 -11.87 10.53 -27.20
CA SER A 316 -11.89 11.78 -27.97
C SER A 316 -12.46 12.97 -27.19
N ASP A 317 -13.26 12.70 -26.17
CA ASP A 317 -13.95 13.71 -25.36
C ASP A 317 -13.16 14.05 -24.09
N ALA A 318 -11.95 13.49 -23.93
CA ALA A 318 -11.10 13.68 -22.77
C ALA A 318 -9.70 14.22 -23.12
N VAL A 319 -9.17 15.03 -22.20
CA VAL A 319 -7.76 15.40 -22.16
C VAL A 319 -7.24 15.04 -20.77
N ALA A 320 -6.24 14.17 -20.72
CA ALA A 320 -5.58 13.79 -19.49
C ALA A 320 -4.30 14.60 -19.30
N ALA A 321 -3.92 14.83 -18.04
CA ALA A 321 -2.55 15.17 -17.69
C ALA A 321 -2.16 14.42 -16.42
N TYR A 322 -0.88 14.09 -16.28
CA TYR A 322 -0.41 13.32 -15.13
C TYR A 322 0.99 13.70 -14.73
N SER A 323 1.32 13.54 -13.45
CA SER A 323 2.62 13.92 -12.92
C SER A 323 3.74 13.24 -13.67
N SER A 324 4.75 14.01 -14.08
CA SER A 324 5.99 13.48 -14.65
C SER A 324 6.67 12.43 -13.77
N SER A 325 6.47 12.50 -12.44
CA SER A 325 6.93 11.47 -11.50
C SER A 325 6.29 10.09 -11.70
N LYS A 326 5.13 10.01 -12.36
CA LYS A 326 4.41 8.77 -12.68
C LYS A 326 4.65 8.26 -14.10
N ALA A 327 5.43 8.98 -14.91
CA ALA A 327 5.54 8.68 -16.35
C ALA A 327 6.09 7.29 -16.69
N ALA A 328 6.93 6.72 -15.83
CA ALA A 328 7.44 5.36 -16.00
C ALA A 328 6.40 4.28 -15.65
N ASP A 329 5.39 4.61 -14.85
CA ASP A 329 4.41 3.67 -14.29
C ASP A 329 3.06 3.69 -15.04
N VAL A 330 2.82 4.71 -15.87
CA VAL A 330 1.54 4.88 -16.58
C VAL A 330 1.50 4.03 -17.86
N ILE A 331 0.55 3.10 -17.90
CA ILE A 331 0.36 2.19 -19.04
C ILE A 331 -0.46 2.89 -20.14
N MET A 332 0.07 2.98 -21.35
CA MET A 332 -0.69 3.40 -22.52
C MET A 332 -1.48 2.20 -23.06
N SER A 333 -2.80 2.29 -23.07
CA SER A 333 -3.67 1.22 -23.58
C SER A 333 -4.30 1.60 -24.92
N ASP A 334 -4.36 0.64 -25.85
CA ASP A 334 -5.08 0.79 -27.12
C ASP A 334 -6.60 0.70 -26.96
N PHE A 335 -7.05 0.35 -25.75
CA PHE A 335 -8.46 0.36 -25.39
C PHE A 335 -9.06 1.75 -25.64
N THR A 336 -10.26 1.79 -26.21
CA THR A 336 -10.95 3.04 -26.56
C THR A 336 -12.30 3.12 -25.87
N SER A 337 -12.57 4.27 -25.26
CA SER A 337 -13.83 4.56 -24.58
C SER A 337 -14.69 5.54 -25.38
N TYR A 338 -16.00 5.28 -25.42
CA TYR A 338 -17.00 6.13 -26.06
C TYR A 338 -18.19 6.36 -25.13
N SER A 339 -18.50 7.63 -24.85
CA SER A 339 -19.70 7.98 -24.09
C SER A 339 -20.93 8.12 -24.98
N GLY A 340 -22.05 7.58 -24.53
CA GLY A 340 -23.34 7.65 -25.22
C GLY A 340 -23.44 6.73 -26.44
N ILE A 341 -22.57 5.72 -26.55
CA ILE A 341 -22.58 4.73 -27.62
C ILE A 341 -22.75 3.34 -26.98
N ASP A 342 -23.47 2.45 -27.66
CA ASP A 342 -23.60 1.03 -27.34
C ASP A 342 -23.27 0.20 -28.59
N LEU A 343 -22.87 -1.06 -28.38
CA LEU A 343 -22.73 -2.07 -29.42
C LEU A 343 -23.76 -3.18 -29.18
N PRO A 344 -25.00 -3.07 -29.70
CA PRO A 344 -26.03 -4.07 -29.43
C PRO A 344 -25.62 -5.48 -29.90
N GLY A 345 -25.84 -6.48 -29.05
CA GLY A 345 -25.55 -7.90 -29.32
C GLY A 345 -24.17 -8.35 -28.84
N GLY A 346 -23.93 -9.66 -28.87
CA GLY A 346 -22.67 -10.25 -28.40
C GLY A 346 -22.52 -10.34 -26.89
N ASP A 347 -23.56 -9.99 -26.13
CA ASP A 347 -23.53 -10.01 -24.67
C ASP A 347 -23.47 -11.45 -24.16
N TYR A 348 -22.31 -11.85 -23.59
CA TYR A 348 -22.11 -13.21 -23.08
C TYR A 348 -22.00 -13.25 -21.55
N LYS A 349 -21.72 -12.12 -20.90
CA LYS A 349 -21.59 -12.02 -19.44
C LYS A 349 -22.02 -10.65 -18.95
N SER A 350 -22.80 -10.62 -17.87
CA SER A 350 -23.22 -9.37 -17.22
C SER A 350 -22.72 -9.29 -15.78
N LEU A 351 -22.24 -8.12 -15.35
CA LEU A 351 -21.88 -7.84 -13.95
C LEU A 351 -22.86 -6.81 -13.39
N ARG A 352 -23.55 -7.17 -12.30
CA ARG A 352 -24.49 -6.27 -11.60
C ARG A 352 -23.80 -5.64 -10.39
N GLY A 353 -24.20 -4.42 -10.02
CA GLY A 353 -23.54 -3.66 -8.96
C GLY A 353 -22.09 -3.31 -9.29
N SER A 354 -21.75 -3.33 -10.58
CA SER A 354 -20.41 -3.03 -11.08
C SER A 354 -20.23 -1.54 -11.36
N ASN A 355 -18.99 -1.09 -11.48
CA ASN A 355 -18.63 0.23 -12.00
C ASN A 355 -17.88 0.12 -13.35
N TYR A 356 -17.63 1.26 -14.01
CA TYR A 356 -16.96 1.30 -15.32
C TYR A 356 -15.59 0.60 -15.29
N LEU A 357 -14.81 0.83 -14.23
CA LEU A 357 -13.48 0.24 -14.07
C LEU A 357 -13.55 -1.28 -13.90
N GLN A 358 -14.52 -1.81 -13.14
CA GLN A 358 -14.78 -3.25 -13.03
C GLN A 358 -15.22 -3.85 -14.36
N CYS A 359 -15.96 -3.09 -15.17
CA CYS A 359 -16.38 -3.51 -16.50
C CYS A 359 -15.18 -3.59 -17.47
N PHE A 360 -14.31 -2.59 -17.41
CA PHE A 360 -13.05 -2.53 -18.14
C PHE A 360 -12.09 -3.66 -17.76
N THR A 361 -11.81 -3.85 -16.48
CA THR A 361 -10.89 -4.89 -15.99
C THR A 361 -11.42 -6.29 -16.28
N ALA A 362 -12.73 -6.53 -16.12
CA ALA A 362 -13.33 -7.80 -16.48
C ALA A 362 -13.24 -8.09 -17.99
N CYS A 363 -13.31 -7.07 -18.84
CA CYS A 363 -13.12 -7.24 -20.28
C CYS A 363 -11.65 -7.47 -20.66
N ILE A 364 -10.71 -6.71 -20.08
CA ILE A 364 -9.28 -6.88 -20.40
C ILE A 364 -8.78 -8.26 -19.95
N GLY A 365 -9.18 -8.71 -18.75
CA GLY A 365 -8.79 -9.99 -18.17
C GLY A 365 -9.49 -11.21 -18.77
N ASP A 366 -10.46 -11.00 -19.66
CA ASP A 366 -11.17 -12.07 -20.37
C ASP A 366 -10.78 -12.08 -21.85
N ASN A 367 -10.11 -13.15 -22.28
CA ASN A 367 -9.67 -13.30 -23.68
C ASN A 367 -10.83 -13.35 -24.68
N ALA A 368 -12.04 -13.75 -24.23
CA ALA A 368 -13.23 -13.74 -25.07
C ALA A 368 -13.76 -12.31 -25.28
N CYS A 369 -13.52 -11.39 -24.34
CA CYS A 369 -14.06 -10.04 -24.42
C CYS A 369 -13.38 -9.20 -25.51
N LYS A 370 -14.20 -8.56 -26.33
CA LYS A 370 -13.81 -7.59 -27.37
C LYS A 370 -14.32 -6.18 -27.06
N ALA A 371 -15.44 -6.07 -26.35
CA ALA A 371 -16.02 -4.80 -25.94
C ALA A 371 -16.87 -4.98 -24.68
N PHE A 372 -17.26 -3.88 -24.05
CA PHE A 372 -18.28 -3.89 -23.01
C PHE A 372 -19.18 -2.67 -23.11
N SER A 373 -20.41 -2.78 -22.59
CA SER A 373 -21.29 -1.64 -22.37
C SER A 373 -21.60 -1.51 -20.90
N TYR A 374 -21.25 -0.36 -20.33
CA TYR A 374 -21.53 -0.02 -18.94
C TYR A 374 -22.68 0.99 -18.85
N VAL A 375 -23.65 0.73 -17.98
CA VAL A 375 -24.82 1.59 -17.75
C VAL A 375 -24.73 2.19 -16.34
N PRO A 376 -24.18 3.41 -16.17
CA PRO A 376 -23.90 3.98 -14.85
C PRO A 376 -25.13 4.07 -13.95
N ARG A 377 -26.30 4.42 -14.51
CA ARG A 377 -27.55 4.56 -13.73
C ARG A 377 -28.04 3.24 -13.13
N LYS A 378 -27.63 2.10 -13.68
CA LYS A 378 -28.02 0.77 -13.21
C LYS A 378 -26.87 0.04 -12.51
N SER A 379 -25.66 0.59 -12.56
CA SER A 379 -24.43 -0.11 -12.14
C SER A 379 -24.31 -1.49 -12.82
N GLU A 380 -24.64 -1.55 -14.11
CA GLU A 380 -24.66 -2.80 -14.88
C GLU A 380 -23.62 -2.76 -16.01
N CYS A 381 -22.83 -3.81 -16.09
CA CYS A 381 -21.83 -4.05 -17.11
C CYS A 381 -22.24 -5.23 -17.98
N TRP A 382 -22.07 -5.11 -19.29
CA TRP A 382 -22.36 -6.15 -20.28
C TRP A 382 -21.12 -6.40 -21.15
N LEU A 383 -20.42 -7.50 -20.90
CA LEU A 383 -19.24 -7.92 -21.67
C LEU A 383 -19.67 -8.57 -22.98
N LYS A 384 -18.94 -8.25 -24.05
CA LYS A 384 -19.25 -8.63 -25.42
C LYS A 384 -18.09 -9.36 -26.07
N ASP A 385 -18.38 -10.47 -26.73
CA ASP A 385 -17.39 -11.29 -27.44
C ASP A 385 -17.29 -10.95 -28.94
N MET A 386 -18.17 -10.08 -29.43
CA MET A 386 -18.17 -9.56 -30.79
C MET A 386 -18.33 -8.04 -30.82
N ILE A 387 -17.76 -7.41 -31.85
CA ILE A 387 -17.90 -5.97 -32.10
C ILE A 387 -19.06 -5.78 -33.07
N GLY A 388 -20.20 -5.28 -32.54
CA GLY A 388 -21.40 -4.99 -33.32
C GLY A 388 -21.34 -3.67 -34.09
N ARG A 389 -22.50 -3.21 -34.59
CA ARG A 389 -22.61 -1.86 -35.19
C ARG A 389 -22.85 -0.82 -34.09
N PRO A 390 -22.06 0.28 -34.03
CA PRO A 390 -22.28 1.35 -33.06
C PRO A 390 -23.67 1.96 -33.15
N LYS A 391 -24.32 2.11 -32.00
CA LYS A 391 -25.63 2.76 -31.86
C LYS A 391 -25.56 3.84 -30.78
N ALA A 392 -25.96 5.05 -31.13
CA ALA A 392 -26.09 6.14 -30.16
C ALA A 392 -27.15 5.76 -29.10
N THR A 393 -26.70 5.64 -27.85
CA THR A 393 -27.50 5.20 -26.71
C THR A 393 -27.13 6.04 -25.50
N LYS A 394 -28.01 6.97 -25.14
CA LYS A 394 -27.75 7.93 -24.05
C LYS A 394 -27.58 7.21 -22.70
N GLY A 395 -26.53 7.56 -21.97
CA GLY A 395 -26.27 7.01 -20.63
C GLY A 395 -25.66 5.62 -20.63
N VAL A 396 -25.01 5.23 -21.72
CA VAL A 396 -24.18 4.02 -21.83
C VAL A 396 -22.76 4.47 -22.13
N GLU A 397 -21.79 3.85 -21.46
CA GLU A 397 -20.37 4.02 -21.70
C GLU A 397 -19.84 2.74 -22.35
N LEU A 398 -19.34 2.85 -23.58
CA LEU A 398 -18.80 1.75 -24.35
C LEU A 398 -17.28 1.71 -24.20
N GLY A 399 -16.75 0.51 -23.94
CA GLY A 399 -15.33 0.23 -24.03
C GLY A 399 -15.05 -0.78 -25.14
N ILE A 400 -14.03 -0.54 -25.96
CA ILE A 400 -13.58 -1.45 -27.04
C ILE A 400 -12.09 -1.76 -26.85
N LYS A 401 -11.74 -3.04 -26.92
CA LYS A 401 -10.37 -3.54 -26.83
C LYS A 401 -9.62 -3.44 -28.14
#